data_AF-A0A356TEV6-F1
#
_entry.id   AF-A0A356TEV6-F1
#
_cell.length_a   1.000
_cell.length_b   1.000
_cell.length_c   1.000
_cell.angle_alpha   90.00
_cell.angle_beta   90.00
_cell.angle_gamma   90.00
#
_symmetry.space_group_name_H-M   'P 1'
#
loop_
_entity.id
_entity.type
_entity.pdbx_description
1 polymer ?
#
loop_
_entity_poly.entity_id
_entity_poly.type
_entity_poly.pdbx_seq_one_letter_code
_entity_poly.pdbx_strand_id
1 'polypeptide(L)'
;ELASFYEGGVVLADGQRIEADVVAVCCGNTAPTYPYFAPDVRALLEGHDGGPPLYRHLVHPQIPGLGFAGYNHGFLHIALCEMGSLWQVAAHRGEIELPSSEHMQADAERVAAWKRQHSTFEPTANMAVNTRYQQTLDNLLQELGLSPWRKLPNLPAELLSRYDPTDYAGVVAEYAAKRPWARPVPSERPSAAAGAPQAARITS
;
A
#
# COMPACT_ATOMS: atom_id res chain seq x y z
N GLU A 1 23.11 1.05 -21.26
CA GLU A 1 23.13 0.53 -19.88
C GLU A 1 24.57 0.37 -19.40
N LEU A 2 24.79 0.35 -18.09
CA LEU A 2 26.09 0.04 -17.50
C LEU A 2 26.41 -1.45 -17.70
N ALA A 3 27.59 -1.77 -18.24
CA ALA A 3 28.04 -3.15 -18.44
C ALA A 3 29.02 -3.60 -17.36
N SER A 4 30.01 -2.79 -17.02
CA SER A 4 30.99 -3.11 -15.96
C SER A 4 31.69 -1.86 -15.42
N PHE A 5 32.36 -2.04 -14.28
CA PHE A 5 33.27 -1.04 -13.70
C PHE A 5 34.72 -1.35 -14.10
N TYR A 6 35.54 -0.31 -14.20
CA TYR A 6 37.00 -0.45 -14.32
C TYR A 6 37.69 0.59 -13.43
N GLU A 7 39.00 0.44 -13.22
CA GLU A 7 39.78 1.41 -12.46
C GLU A 7 39.74 2.79 -13.16
N GLY A 8 39.08 3.76 -12.51
CA GLY A 8 38.89 5.11 -13.04
C GLY A 8 37.62 5.34 -13.86
N GLY A 9 36.67 4.39 -13.94
CA GLY A 9 35.42 4.64 -14.65
C GLY A 9 34.48 3.45 -14.86
N VAL A 10 33.64 3.56 -15.89
CA VAL A 10 32.62 2.58 -16.26
C VAL A 10 32.61 2.26 -17.76
N VAL A 11 32.25 1.03 -18.08
CA VAL A 11 32.02 0.57 -19.47
C VAL A 11 30.52 0.47 -19.71
N LEU A 12 30.05 1.07 -20.79
CA LEU A 12 28.66 0.98 -21.24
C LEU A 12 28.45 -0.26 -22.11
N ALA A 13 27.19 -0.68 -22.26
CA ALA A 13 26.79 -1.85 -23.04
C ALA A 13 27.16 -1.76 -24.53
N ASP A 14 27.38 -0.56 -25.07
CA ASP A 14 27.88 -0.32 -26.44
C ASP A 14 29.41 -0.35 -26.54
N GLY A 15 30.11 -0.62 -25.43
CA GLY A 15 31.56 -0.66 -25.34
C GLY A 15 32.21 0.69 -25.03
N GLN A 16 31.46 1.79 -24.98
CA GLN A 16 32.01 3.10 -24.61
C GLN A 16 32.55 3.10 -23.18
N ARG A 17 33.68 3.77 -22.97
CA ARG A 17 34.26 4.00 -21.65
C ARG A 17 34.02 5.44 -21.21
N ILE A 18 33.62 5.61 -19.95
CA ILE A 18 33.43 6.91 -19.32
C ILE A 18 34.33 6.94 -18.09
N GLU A 19 35.27 7.89 -18.04
CA GLU A 19 36.08 8.15 -16.85
C GLU A 19 35.24 8.83 -15.76
N ALA A 20 35.39 8.36 -14.52
CA ALA A 20 34.67 8.89 -13.38
C ALA A 20 35.42 8.59 -12.07
N ASP A 21 35.53 9.59 -11.21
CA ASP A 21 36.04 9.43 -9.84
C ASP A 21 34.98 8.87 -8.89
N VAL A 22 33.69 9.13 -9.17
CA VAL A 22 32.55 8.71 -8.35
C VAL A 22 31.42 8.22 -9.23
N VAL A 23 30.82 7.08 -8.86
CA VAL A 23 29.61 6.56 -9.48
C VAL A 23 28.52 6.45 -8.41
N ALA A 24 27.42 7.19 -8.59
CA ALA A 24 26.25 7.13 -7.72
C ALA A 24 25.20 6.17 -8.29
N VAL A 25 24.91 5.08 -7.58
CA VAL A 25 23.91 4.08 -8.00
C VAL A 25 22.53 4.48 -7.49
N CYS A 26 21.71 5.03 -8.38
CA CYS A 26 20.36 5.54 -8.07
C CYS A 26 19.25 4.59 -8.58
N CYS A 27 19.38 3.28 -8.33
CA CYS A 27 18.49 2.24 -8.89
C CYS A 27 17.22 1.96 -8.08
N GLY A 28 16.87 2.83 -7.13
CA GLY A 28 15.71 2.65 -6.26
C GLY A 28 15.92 1.60 -5.16
N ASN A 29 14.83 1.04 -4.66
CA ASN A 29 14.81 0.05 -3.58
C ASN A 29 14.24 -1.29 -4.07
N THR A 30 14.60 -2.37 -3.38
CA THR A 30 13.94 -3.68 -3.57
C THR A 30 12.63 -3.74 -2.79
N ALA A 31 11.81 -4.77 -3.07
CA ALA A 31 10.69 -5.11 -2.21
C ALA A 31 11.16 -5.29 -0.74
N PRO A 32 10.38 -4.83 0.25
CA PRO A 32 10.72 -4.93 1.67
C PRO A 32 10.68 -6.38 2.14
N THR A 33 11.50 -6.66 3.17
CA THR A 33 11.44 -7.91 3.93
C THR A 33 10.88 -7.64 5.32
N TYR A 34 10.34 -8.68 5.95
CA TYR A 34 9.62 -8.59 7.23
C TYR A 34 10.24 -9.56 8.25
N PRO A 35 11.51 -9.38 8.65
CA PRO A 35 12.25 -10.32 9.51
C PRO A 35 11.65 -10.45 10.92
N TYR A 36 10.73 -9.56 11.29
CA TYR A 36 10.00 -9.54 12.55
C TYR A 36 8.75 -10.43 12.56
N PHE A 37 8.35 -11.01 11.43
CA PHE A 37 7.23 -11.97 11.36
C PHE A 37 7.71 -13.43 11.31
N ALA A 38 6.82 -14.34 11.72
CA ALA A 38 7.06 -15.78 11.62
C ALA A 38 7.20 -16.24 10.15
N PRO A 39 7.90 -17.36 9.89
CA PRO A 39 8.21 -17.80 8.52
C PRO A 39 7.00 -18.01 7.61
N ASP A 40 5.88 -18.48 8.16
CA ASP A 40 4.61 -18.67 7.46
C ASP A 40 3.99 -17.34 7.01
N VAL A 41 3.98 -16.33 7.89
CA VAL A 41 3.53 -14.97 7.54
C VAL A 41 4.47 -14.33 6.53
N ARG A 42 5.78 -14.52 6.68
CA ARG A 42 6.77 -14.01 5.72
C ARG A 42 6.59 -14.64 4.34
N ALA A 43 6.27 -15.92 4.25
CA ALA A 43 6.00 -16.57 2.97
C ALA A 43 4.84 -15.91 2.22
N LEU A 44 3.81 -15.45 2.93
CA LEU A 44 2.69 -14.70 2.34
C LEU A 44 3.11 -13.30 1.86
N LEU A 45 3.94 -12.59 2.62
CA LEU A 45 4.31 -11.20 2.33
C LEU A 45 5.47 -11.04 1.33
N GLU A 46 6.43 -11.97 1.34
CA GLU A 46 7.67 -11.94 0.57
C GLU A 46 7.61 -12.90 -0.64
N GLY A 47 6.59 -13.74 -0.73
CA GLY A 47 6.45 -14.77 -1.78
C GLY A 47 6.01 -14.25 -3.16
N HIS A 48 5.92 -12.93 -3.34
CA HIS A 48 5.44 -12.34 -4.58
C HIS A 48 6.36 -11.20 -5.06
N ASP A 49 6.70 -11.24 -6.36
CA ASP A 49 7.49 -10.19 -7.02
C ASP A 49 6.83 -8.83 -6.89
N GLY A 50 7.62 -7.78 -6.67
CA GLY A 50 7.11 -6.41 -6.55
C GLY A 50 6.58 -6.04 -5.16
N GLY A 51 6.58 -6.97 -4.20
CA GLY A 51 6.04 -6.78 -2.85
C GLY A 51 4.72 -7.52 -2.59
N PRO A 52 4.15 -7.39 -1.37
CA PRO A 52 3.01 -8.20 -0.94
C PRO A 52 1.76 -7.96 -1.81
N PRO A 53 0.98 -9.00 -2.12
CA PRO A 53 -0.25 -8.89 -2.91
C PRO A 53 -1.41 -8.41 -2.01
N LEU A 54 -1.52 -7.09 -1.86
CA LEU A 54 -2.50 -6.47 -0.95
C LEU A 54 -3.81 -6.12 -1.66
N TYR A 55 -4.93 -6.44 -1.03
CA TYR A 55 -6.23 -5.92 -1.44
C TYR A 55 -6.28 -4.41 -1.18
N ARG A 56 -6.68 -3.65 -2.20
CA ARG A 56 -6.70 -2.18 -2.20
C ARG A 56 -5.36 -1.52 -1.84
N HIS A 57 -4.24 -2.25 -1.87
CA HIS A 57 -2.94 -1.78 -1.38
C HIS A 57 -2.87 -1.55 0.14
N LEU A 58 -3.80 -2.11 0.91
CA LEU A 58 -3.99 -1.77 2.32
C LEU A 58 -4.03 -2.98 3.26
N VAL A 59 -4.57 -4.12 2.83
CA VAL A 59 -4.73 -5.32 3.70
C VAL A 59 -4.35 -6.60 2.96
N HIS A 60 -3.82 -7.58 3.69
CA HIS A 60 -3.51 -8.88 3.11
C HIS A 60 -4.72 -9.82 3.25
N PRO A 61 -5.21 -10.48 2.17
CA PRO A 61 -6.41 -11.31 2.21
C PRO A 61 -6.38 -12.43 3.25
N GLN A 62 -5.18 -13.00 3.48
CA GLN A 62 -4.96 -14.15 4.35
C GLN A 62 -4.37 -13.81 5.72
N ILE A 63 -4.13 -12.53 6.04
CA ILE A 63 -3.57 -12.12 7.34
C ILE A 63 -4.54 -11.13 8.01
N PRO A 64 -5.52 -11.63 8.77
CA PRO A 64 -6.50 -10.79 9.45
C PRO A 64 -5.84 -9.83 10.43
N GLY A 65 -6.34 -8.59 10.49
CA GLY A 65 -5.87 -7.59 11.46
C GLY A 65 -4.53 -6.92 11.12
N LEU A 66 -3.88 -7.30 10.01
CA LEU A 66 -2.67 -6.63 9.52
C LEU A 66 -3.00 -5.64 8.40
N GLY A 67 -2.69 -4.37 8.65
CA GLY A 67 -2.82 -3.28 7.68
C GLY A 67 -1.46 -2.74 7.23
N PHE A 68 -1.41 -2.21 6.02
CA PHE A 68 -0.23 -1.64 5.38
C PHE A 68 -0.50 -0.18 5.00
N ALA A 69 0.12 0.74 5.73
CA ALA A 69 0.10 2.16 5.41
C ALA A 69 1.26 2.52 4.48
N GLY A 70 0.99 3.32 3.43
CA GLY A 70 2.00 3.78 2.47
C GLY A 70 2.32 2.79 1.34
N TYR A 71 1.65 1.64 1.28
CA TYR A 71 1.81 0.63 0.22
C TYR A 71 0.92 0.91 -1.01
N ASN A 72 0.32 2.09 -1.04
CA ASN A 72 -0.44 2.67 -2.13
C ASN A 72 0.31 3.85 -2.75
N HIS A 73 1.61 3.69 -3.03
CA HIS A 73 2.47 4.76 -3.53
C HIS A 73 1.96 5.39 -4.84
N GLY A 74 1.88 6.71 -4.93
CA GLY A 74 1.39 7.40 -6.14
C GLY A 74 1.44 8.92 -6.04
N PHE A 75 1.03 9.58 -7.13
CA PHE A 75 0.85 11.03 -7.15
C PHE A 75 -0.33 11.37 -6.22
N LEU A 76 -0.18 12.28 -5.24
CA LEU A 76 -1.08 12.44 -4.06
C LEU A 76 -0.87 11.44 -2.90
N HIS A 77 0.37 10.98 -2.70
CA HIS A 77 0.72 10.02 -1.63
C HIS A 77 0.17 10.35 -0.23
N ILE A 78 0.17 11.62 0.17
CA ILE A 78 -0.32 12.03 1.50
C ILE A 78 -1.83 11.75 1.63
N ALA A 79 -2.62 12.17 0.64
CA ALA A 79 -4.06 11.90 0.61
C ALA A 79 -4.34 10.40 0.54
N LEU A 80 -3.58 9.66 -0.26
CA LEU A 80 -3.65 8.20 -0.34
C LEU A 80 -3.38 7.52 1.01
N CYS A 81 -2.36 7.98 1.76
CA CYS A 81 -2.06 7.46 3.08
C CYS A 81 -3.19 7.77 4.08
N GLU A 82 -3.74 8.99 4.06
CA GLU A 82 -4.82 9.40 4.96
C GLU A 82 -6.10 8.60 4.67
N MET A 83 -6.54 8.57 3.41
CA MET A 83 -7.75 7.84 3.00
C MET A 83 -7.58 6.33 3.21
N GLY A 84 -6.40 5.80 2.89
CA GLY A 84 -6.08 4.39 3.13
C GLY A 84 -6.08 4.03 4.62
N SER A 85 -5.63 4.93 5.50
CA SER A 85 -5.67 4.71 6.94
C SER A 85 -7.11 4.75 7.47
N LEU A 86 -7.91 5.72 7.02
CA LEU A 86 -9.33 5.80 7.37
C LEU A 86 -10.08 4.53 6.92
N TRP A 87 -9.85 4.08 5.69
CA TRP A 87 -10.42 2.85 5.14
C TRP A 87 -10.01 1.61 5.96
N GLN A 88 -8.74 1.47 6.33
CA GLN A 88 -8.28 0.36 7.16
C GLN A 88 -8.95 0.34 8.54
N VAL A 89 -9.10 1.51 9.18
CA VAL A 89 -9.78 1.61 10.46
C VAL A 89 -11.25 1.22 10.33
N ALA A 90 -11.93 1.70 9.30
CA ALA A 90 -13.31 1.33 9.00
C ALA A 90 -13.46 -0.18 8.76
N ALA A 91 -12.55 -0.78 7.99
CA ALA A 91 -12.51 -2.21 7.73
C ALA A 91 -12.33 -3.01 9.04
N HIS A 92 -11.36 -2.62 9.87
CA HIS A 92 -11.07 -3.31 11.12
C HIS A 92 -12.23 -3.23 12.13
N ARG A 93 -13.03 -2.17 12.07
CA ARG A 93 -14.22 -2.00 12.91
C ARG A 93 -15.47 -2.68 12.36
N GLY A 94 -15.39 -3.30 11.18
CA GLY A 94 -16.56 -3.84 10.49
C GLY A 94 -17.54 -2.74 10.05
N GLU A 95 -17.06 -1.51 9.91
CA GLU A 95 -17.86 -0.37 9.45
C GLU A 95 -18.08 -0.44 7.93
N ILE A 96 -17.13 -1.04 7.21
CA ILE A 96 -17.28 -1.42 5.80
C ILE A 96 -17.24 -2.94 5.69
N GLU A 97 -18.03 -3.48 4.78
CA GLU A 97 -18.07 -4.92 4.52
C GLU A 97 -16.96 -5.29 3.53
N LEU A 98 -16.00 -6.09 3.99
CA LEU A 98 -14.98 -6.65 3.11
C LEU A 98 -15.55 -7.84 2.34
N PRO A 99 -15.18 -8.03 1.06
CA PRO A 99 -15.55 -9.24 0.34
C PRO A 99 -14.81 -10.46 0.91
N SER A 100 -15.13 -11.66 0.42
CA SER A 100 -14.46 -12.89 0.87
C SER A 100 -12.95 -12.83 0.63
N SER A 101 -12.19 -13.58 1.43
CA SER A 101 -10.73 -13.71 1.25
C SER A 101 -10.35 -14.14 -0.17
N GLU A 102 -11.13 -15.04 -0.77
CA GLU A 102 -10.92 -15.50 -2.16
C GLU A 102 -11.08 -14.36 -3.16
N HIS A 103 -12.09 -13.51 -2.98
CA HIS A 103 -12.30 -12.35 -3.84
C HIS A 103 -11.17 -11.33 -3.67
N MET A 104 -10.79 -11.01 -2.44
CA MET A 104 -9.69 -10.10 -2.15
C MET A 104 -8.38 -10.58 -2.77
N GLN A 105 -8.11 -11.88 -2.69
CA GLN A 105 -6.93 -12.50 -3.30
C GLN A 105 -6.98 -12.41 -4.83
N ALA A 106 -8.11 -12.78 -5.45
CA ALA A 106 -8.28 -12.67 -6.89
C ALA A 106 -8.12 -11.22 -7.40
N ASP A 107 -8.59 -10.23 -6.65
CA ASP A 107 -8.40 -8.80 -6.99
C ASP A 107 -6.92 -8.38 -6.91
N ALA A 108 -6.23 -8.75 -5.83
CA ALA A 108 -4.81 -8.45 -5.64
C ALA A 108 -3.95 -9.09 -6.73
N GLU A 109 -4.20 -10.37 -7.06
CA GLU A 109 -3.51 -11.09 -8.13
C GLU A 109 -3.78 -10.49 -9.50
N ARG A 110 -5.04 -10.11 -9.78
CA ARG A 110 -5.43 -9.43 -11.03
C ARG A 110 -4.69 -8.10 -11.18
N VAL A 111 -4.62 -7.29 -10.13
CA VAL A 111 -3.88 -6.02 -10.14
C VAL A 111 -2.38 -6.24 -10.32
N ALA A 112 -1.79 -7.20 -9.61
CA ALA A 112 -0.38 -7.53 -9.75
C ALA A 112 -0.03 -8.02 -11.17
N ALA A 113 -0.87 -8.88 -11.75
CA ALA A 113 -0.72 -9.35 -13.13
C ALA A 113 -0.84 -8.19 -14.13
N TRP A 114 -1.81 -7.30 -13.95
CA TRP A 114 -1.94 -6.11 -14.79
C TRP A 114 -0.68 -5.24 -14.72
N LYS A 115 -0.15 -4.99 -13.52
CA LYS A 115 1.08 -4.19 -13.36
C LYS A 115 2.28 -4.83 -14.05
N ARG A 116 2.48 -6.14 -13.92
CA ARG A 116 3.56 -6.88 -14.62
C ARG A 116 3.47 -6.73 -16.14
N GLN A 117 2.25 -6.71 -16.70
CA GLN A 117 2.03 -6.59 -18.13
C GLN A 117 2.17 -5.15 -18.67
N HIS A 118 1.97 -4.14 -17.81
CA HIS A 118 1.82 -2.74 -18.23
C HIS A 118 2.86 -1.78 -17.62
N SER A 119 3.78 -2.28 -16.80
CA SER A 119 4.86 -1.48 -16.20
C SER A 119 6.21 -1.98 -16.71
N THR A 120 7.18 -1.07 -16.86
CA THR A 120 8.58 -1.44 -16.95
C THR A 120 9.03 -2.07 -15.63
N PHE A 121 10.17 -2.78 -15.63
CA PHE A 121 10.71 -3.41 -14.43
C PHE A 121 10.80 -2.40 -13.26
N GLU A 122 10.03 -2.68 -12.20
CA GLU A 122 9.96 -1.90 -10.97
C GLU A 122 9.92 -2.89 -9.79
N PRO A 123 11.01 -3.03 -9.01
CA PRO A 123 11.12 -4.01 -7.92
C PRO A 123 10.05 -3.87 -6.82
N THR A 124 9.36 -2.73 -6.78
CA THR A 124 8.32 -2.41 -5.78
C THR A 124 6.92 -2.22 -6.37
N ALA A 125 6.68 -2.72 -7.58
CA ALA A 125 5.47 -2.42 -8.35
C ALA A 125 4.16 -2.71 -7.59
N ASN A 126 4.11 -3.75 -6.76
CA ASN A 126 2.89 -4.07 -6.02
C ASN A 126 2.54 -3.05 -4.95
N MET A 127 3.50 -2.25 -4.47
CA MET A 127 3.33 -1.21 -3.46
C MET A 127 2.95 0.16 -4.04
N ALA A 128 2.66 0.24 -5.35
CA ALA A 128 2.36 1.49 -6.01
C ALA A 128 1.03 1.46 -6.77
N VAL A 129 0.23 2.52 -6.66
CA VAL A 129 -0.93 2.77 -7.52
C VAL A 129 -0.56 3.65 -8.71
N ASN A 130 0.57 4.34 -8.67
CA ASN A 130 1.12 5.16 -9.76
C ASN A 130 0.06 6.07 -10.38
N THR A 131 -0.18 5.97 -11.69
CA THR A 131 -1.14 6.79 -12.45
C THR A 131 -2.61 6.47 -12.14
N ARG A 132 -2.89 5.41 -11.37
CA ARG A 132 -4.24 5.05 -10.91
C ARG A 132 -4.62 5.68 -9.57
N TYR A 133 -3.78 6.57 -9.02
CA TYR A 133 -3.99 7.21 -7.71
C TYR A 133 -5.40 7.80 -7.51
N GLN A 134 -5.93 8.51 -8.50
CA GLN A 134 -7.26 9.13 -8.41
C GLN A 134 -8.35 8.06 -8.32
N GLN A 135 -8.29 7.05 -9.20
CA GLN A 135 -9.21 5.91 -9.16
C GLN A 135 -9.13 5.14 -7.83
N THR A 136 -7.93 5.00 -7.26
CA THR A 136 -7.77 4.39 -5.93
C THR A 136 -8.49 5.22 -4.87
N LEU A 137 -8.30 6.55 -4.84
CA LEU A 137 -8.99 7.43 -3.90
C LEU A 137 -10.51 7.34 -4.05
N ASP A 138 -11.01 7.36 -5.29
CA ASP A 138 -12.43 7.25 -5.59
C ASP A 138 -13.02 5.93 -5.07
N ASN A 139 -12.32 4.81 -5.26
CA ASN A 139 -12.76 3.51 -4.77
C ASN A 139 -12.83 3.48 -3.23
N LEU A 140 -11.80 3.99 -2.56
CA LEU A 140 -11.76 4.03 -1.09
C LEU A 140 -12.87 4.91 -0.53
N LEU A 141 -13.11 6.08 -1.12
CA LEU A 141 -14.17 7.00 -0.71
C LEU A 141 -15.56 6.37 -0.90
N GLN A 142 -15.79 5.72 -2.05
CA GLN A 142 -17.07 5.04 -2.31
C GLN A 142 -17.33 3.90 -1.31
N GLU A 143 -16.32 3.09 -1.02
CA GLU A 143 -16.42 2.01 -0.03
C GLU A 143 -16.65 2.56 1.39
N LEU A 144 -16.12 3.74 1.70
CA LEU A 144 -16.41 4.50 2.93
C LEU A 144 -17.80 5.16 2.94
N GLY A 145 -18.59 5.08 1.86
CA GLY A 145 -19.89 5.76 1.75
C GLY A 145 -19.78 7.28 1.61
N LEU A 146 -18.66 7.75 1.07
CA LEU A 146 -18.38 9.15 0.78
C LEU A 146 -18.46 9.41 -0.72
N SER A 147 -18.73 10.66 -1.09
CA SER A 147 -18.70 11.04 -2.50
C SER A 147 -17.24 11.02 -2.99
N PRO A 148 -16.93 10.46 -4.17
CA PRO A 148 -15.60 10.60 -4.76
C PRO A 148 -15.38 12.02 -5.32
N TRP A 149 -16.45 12.69 -5.77
CA TRP A 149 -16.40 14.07 -6.25
C TRP A 149 -16.05 15.02 -5.11
N ARG A 150 -14.93 15.77 -5.24
CA ARG A 150 -14.44 16.67 -4.19
C ARG A 150 -14.52 18.16 -4.54
N LYS A 151 -14.80 18.51 -5.79
CA LYS A 151 -14.88 19.92 -6.25
C LYS A 151 -16.32 20.39 -6.50
N LEU A 152 -17.32 19.53 -6.32
CA LEU A 152 -18.73 19.95 -6.34
C LEU A 152 -19.03 21.02 -5.27
N PRO A 153 -19.94 21.98 -5.56
CA PRO A 153 -20.79 22.07 -6.76
C PRO A 153 -20.12 22.71 -7.98
N ASN A 154 -18.80 22.98 -7.97
CA ASN A 154 -18.07 23.57 -9.09
C ASN A 154 -17.80 22.55 -10.21
N LEU A 155 -18.80 22.27 -11.04
CA LEU A 155 -18.74 21.29 -12.14
C LEU A 155 -17.59 21.53 -13.14
N PRO A 156 -17.29 22.77 -13.59
CA PRO A 156 -16.14 23.00 -14.46
C PRO A 156 -14.81 22.58 -13.81
N ALA A 157 -14.62 22.90 -12.53
CA ALA A 157 -13.41 22.48 -11.81
C ALA A 157 -13.37 20.96 -11.63
N GLU A 158 -14.50 20.34 -11.31
CA GLU A 158 -14.63 18.89 -11.17
C GLU A 158 -14.20 18.12 -12.42
N LEU A 159 -14.56 18.62 -13.61
CA LEU A 159 -14.25 17.95 -14.87
C LEU A 159 -12.89 18.31 -15.46
N LEU A 160 -12.41 19.54 -15.26
CA LEU A 160 -11.28 20.08 -16.01
C LEU A 160 -10.05 20.40 -15.16
N SER A 161 -10.21 20.53 -13.83
CA SER A 161 -9.08 20.85 -12.95
C SER A 161 -8.46 19.59 -12.35
N ARG A 162 -7.18 19.68 -11.99
CA ARG A 162 -6.50 18.60 -11.27
C ARG A 162 -6.99 18.52 -9.83
N TYR A 163 -7.02 17.31 -9.31
CA TYR A 163 -7.12 17.08 -7.88
C TYR A 163 -5.78 17.37 -7.19
N ASP A 164 -5.85 17.87 -5.98
CA ASP A 164 -4.72 18.06 -5.08
C ASP A 164 -5.08 17.62 -3.64
N PRO A 165 -4.11 17.48 -2.72
CA PRO A 165 -4.38 16.96 -1.39
C PRO A 165 -5.41 17.79 -0.58
N THR A 166 -5.56 19.09 -0.88
CA THR A 166 -6.49 19.97 -0.17
C THR A 166 -7.95 19.66 -0.51
N ASP A 167 -8.23 19.05 -1.66
CA ASP A 167 -9.58 18.60 -2.03
C ASP A 167 -10.09 17.48 -1.09
N TYR A 168 -9.19 16.80 -0.39
CA TYR A 168 -9.51 15.74 0.58
C TYR A 168 -9.52 16.25 2.03
N ALA A 169 -9.28 17.54 2.25
CA ALA A 169 -9.27 18.12 3.58
C ALA A 169 -10.65 17.95 4.26
N GLY A 170 -10.64 17.46 5.49
CA GLY A 170 -11.88 17.28 6.28
C GLY A 170 -12.65 15.99 5.99
N VAL A 171 -12.19 15.12 5.08
CA VAL A 171 -12.85 13.84 4.79
C VAL A 171 -13.02 12.97 6.04
N VAL A 172 -12.02 12.94 6.92
CA VAL A 172 -12.11 12.19 8.20
C VAL A 172 -13.28 12.70 9.05
N ALA A 173 -13.49 14.02 9.09
CA ALA A 173 -14.62 14.62 9.80
C ALA A 173 -15.95 14.35 9.10
N GLU A 174 -15.99 14.39 7.75
CA GLU A 174 -17.15 14.00 6.95
C GLU A 174 -17.59 12.56 7.27
N TYR A 175 -16.63 11.63 7.32
CA TYR A 175 -16.86 10.23 7.67
C TYR A 175 -17.42 10.07 9.09
N ALA A 176 -16.76 10.69 10.07
CA ALA A 176 -17.18 10.63 11.46
C ALA A 176 -18.58 11.22 11.69
N ALA A 177 -18.97 12.25 10.93
CA ALA A 177 -20.30 12.85 11.01
C ALA A 177 -21.40 11.91 10.48
N LYS A 178 -21.12 11.11 9.44
CA LYS A 178 -22.05 10.11 8.90
C LYS A 178 -22.19 8.88 9.80
N ARG A 179 -21.18 8.61 10.62
CA ARG A 179 -21.11 7.46 11.52
C ARG A 179 -20.75 7.93 12.93
N PRO A 180 -21.72 8.46 13.70
CA PRO A 180 -21.46 8.87 15.06
C PRO A 180 -20.85 7.68 15.81
N TRP A 181 -19.69 7.90 16.40
CA TRP A 181 -18.87 6.91 17.08
C TRP A 181 -19.73 5.94 17.90
N ALA A 182 -19.92 4.72 17.40
CA ALA A 182 -20.37 3.62 18.23
C ALA A 182 -19.18 3.25 19.12
N ARG A 183 -19.40 3.19 20.44
CA ARG A 183 -18.40 2.68 21.38
C ARG A 183 -17.83 1.36 20.84
N PRO A 184 -16.50 1.17 20.82
CA PRO A 184 -15.92 -0.06 20.30
C PRO A 184 -16.55 -1.25 21.02
N VAL A 185 -17.08 -2.20 20.25
CA VAL A 185 -17.42 -3.53 20.77
C VAL A 185 -16.12 -4.11 21.30
N PRO A 186 -16.04 -4.52 22.58
CA PRO A 186 -14.84 -5.14 23.11
C PRO A 186 -14.47 -6.31 22.20
N SER A 187 -13.25 -6.31 21.66
CA SER A 187 -12.77 -7.52 21.00
C SER A 187 -12.74 -8.61 22.06
N GLU A 188 -13.53 -9.67 21.87
CA GLU A 188 -13.31 -10.89 22.61
C GLU A 188 -11.92 -11.38 22.20
N ARG A 189 -10.93 -11.06 23.05
CA ARG A 189 -9.64 -11.74 22.97
C ARG A 189 -9.97 -13.23 23.02
N PRO A 190 -9.53 -14.04 22.05
CA PRO A 190 -9.66 -15.48 22.18
C PRO A 190 -9.04 -15.87 23.53
N SER A 191 -9.86 -16.52 24.35
CA SER A 191 -9.44 -17.02 25.66
C SER A 191 -8.13 -17.75 25.50
N ALA A 192 -7.09 -17.28 26.18
CA ALA A 192 -5.81 -17.96 26.27
C ALA A 192 -6.01 -19.24 27.10
N ALA A 193 -6.58 -20.27 26.48
CA ALA A 193 -6.58 -21.61 26.99
C ALA A 193 -5.21 -22.25 26.71
N ALA A 194 -4.40 -22.29 27.76
CA ALA A 194 -3.32 -23.22 28.08
C ALA A 194 -2.22 -23.47 27.02
N GLY A 195 -1.04 -22.90 27.28
CA GLY A 195 0.24 -23.47 26.83
C GLY A 195 1.21 -22.52 26.15
N ALA A 196 1.64 -21.44 26.82
CA ALA A 196 2.83 -20.70 26.39
C ALA A 196 4.07 -21.24 27.14
N PRO A 197 5.16 -21.62 26.46
CA PRO A 197 6.43 -21.86 27.12
C PRO A 197 7.01 -20.53 27.62
N GLN A 198 7.55 -20.57 28.82
CA GLN A 198 8.05 -19.45 29.59
C GLN A 198 9.19 -18.73 28.84
N ALA A 199 8.97 -17.47 28.44
CA ALA A 199 10.00 -16.64 27.85
C ALA A 199 11.10 -16.33 28.88
N ALA A 200 12.34 -16.64 28.52
CA ALA A 200 13.52 -16.28 29.28
C ALA A 200 13.64 -14.75 29.38
N ARG A 201 13.82 -14.26 30.61
CA ARG A 201 14.10 -12.85 30.90
C ARG A 201 15.47 -12.48 30.32
N ILE A 202 15.49 -11.50 29.44
CA ILE A 202 16.70 -10.80 29.03
C ILE A 202 17.03 -9.83 30.18
N THR A 203 18.09 -10.13 30.94
CA THR A 203 18.77 -9.12 31.76
C THR A 203 19.94 -8.57 30.94
N SER A 204 20.00 -7.23 30.94
CA SER A 204 21.06 -6.30 30.51
C SER A 204 22.42 -6.88 30.09
#